data_AF-A0A3D8UIY9-F1
#
_entry.id   AF-A0A3D8UIY9-F1
#
_cell.length_a   1.000
_cell.length_b   1.000
_cell.length_c   1.000
_cell.angle_alpha   90.00
_cell.angle_beta   90.00
_cell.angle_gamma   90.00
#
_symmetry.space_group_name_H-M   'P 1'
#
loop_
_entity.id
_entity.type
_entity.pdbx_description
1 polymer ?
#
loop_
_entity_poly.entity_id
_entity_poly.type
_entity_poly.pdbx_seq_one_letter_code
_entity_poly.pdbx_strand_id
1 'polypeptide(L)'
;MNEITKKWKNDIVKRIQSRESPTQIIIDLIDNYSKDIKDEVDVSELKENALLTYKYFNEAYFPKSNDERKEALNNTLSQYVIYNMNTELENIFDKFSLYDKIVIIDDEKYLLKLFGLLYIMNEHYQKLIKYEKLYPTNDVIEKATALSTNPRIEDFITPRINTYKEATKIDNTNKSTQLMLNILVAYKDNPMDIDYSLKQFVQSDKSIYKNINNTLINTLYASRNLLNSSCSIDKEDIFESIQINIFKRYYKYSFLDKCLGIKKRLSHSKISSYTNTLLEVVFNMPESNLKYTRFNQEVQLKTHFDDLEIYEFRTKRNKKLHPFFE
;
A
#
# COMPACT_ATOMS: atom_id res chain seq x y z
N MET A 1 -18.97 -2.55 12.70
CA MET A 1 -18.07 -1.80 11.81
C MET A 1 -18.82 -0.99 10.75
N ASN A 2 -19.84 -1.54 10.08
CA ASN A 2 -20.74 -0.78 9.19
C ASN A 2 -21.33 0.50 9.82
N GLU A 3 -21.63 0.49 11.11
CA GLU A 3 -22.09 1.68 11.83
C GLU A 3 -21.03 2.78 11.94
N ILE A 4 -19.76 2.43 12.12
CA ILE A 4 -18.64 3.39 12.21
C ILE A 4 -18.44 4.05 10.86
N THR A 5 -18.37 3.27 9.78
CA THR A 5 -18.22 3.78 8.40
C THR A 5 -19.41 4.63 7.97
N LYS A 6 -20.64 4.24 8.35
CA LYS A 6 -21.86 5.00 8.07
C LYS A 6 -21.91 6.30 8.86
N LYS A 7 -21.53 6.27 10.14
CA LYS A 7 -21.39 7.46 10.99
C LYS A 7 -20.35 8.42 10.42
N TRP A 8 -19.18 7.92 10.05
CA TRP A 8 -18.09 8.70 9.45
C TRP A 8 -18.52 9.42 8.18
N LYS A 9 -19.17 8.70 7.25
CA LYS A 9 -19.71 9.30 6.02
C LYS A 9 -20.74 10.39 6.32
N ASN A 10 -21.66 10.14 7.25
CA ASN A 10 -22.69 11.12 7.61
C ASN A 10 -22.09 12.37 8.27
N ASP A 11 -21.08 12.20 9.12
CA ASP A 11 -20.41 13.31 9.80
C ASP A 11 -19.64 14.17 8.80
N ILE A 12 -18.92 13.55 7.85
CA ILE A 12 -18.29 14.28 6.73
C ILE A 12 -19.32 15.08 5.93
N VAL A 13 -20.42 14.44 5.52
CA VAL A 13 -21.46 15.10 4.71
C VAL A 13 -22.06 16.29 5.46
N LYS A 14 -22.38 16.14 6.74
CA LYS A 14 -22.91 17.23 7.57
C LYS A 14 -21.92 18.40 7.66
N ARG A 15 -20.64 18.12 7.88
CA ARG A 15 -19.59 19.15 8.00
C ARG A 15 -19.35 19.90 6.69
N ILE A 16 -19.36 19.17 5.57
CA ILE A 16 -19.34 19.78 4.23
C ILE A 16 -20.57 20.67 4.02
N GLN A 17 -21.77 20.19 4.39
CA GLN A 17 -23.01 20.96 4.29
C GLN A 17 -23.02 22.21 5.18
N SER A 18 -22.37 22.17 6.34
CA SER A 18 -22.17 23.32 7.23
C SER A 18 -21.06 24.27 6.78
N ARG A 19 -20.47 24.05 5.59
CA ARG A 19 -19.39 24.88 5.00
C ARG A 19 -18.14 24.98 5.88
N GLU A 20 -17.89 23.94 6.67
CA GLU A 20 -16.63 23.84 7.41
C GLU A 20 -15.46 23.74 6.42
N SER A 21 -14.32 24.36 6.74
CA SER A 21 -13.15 24.29 5.87
C SER A 21 -12.63 22.84 5.78
N PRO A 22 -12.20 22.33 4.61
CA PRO A 22 -11.70 20.96 4.50
C PRO A 22 -10.56 20.63 5.48
N THR A 23 -9.68 21.60 5.75
CA THR A 23 -8.62 21.50 6.76
C THR A 23 -9.20 21.22 8.15
N GLN A 24 -10.21 21.98 8.57
CA GLN A 24 -10.86 21.77 9.87
C GLN A 24 -11.58 20.42 9.92
N ILE A 25 -12.24 20.02 8.83
CA ILE A 25 -12.88 18.70 8.73
C ILE A 25 -11.85 17.58 8.95
N ILE A 26 -10.67 17.66 8.33
CA ILE A 26 -9.60 16.66 8.50
C ILE A 26 -9.14 16.61 9.97
N ILE A 27 -8.83 17.76 10.56
CA ILE A 27 -8.39 17.87 11.96
C ILE A 27 -9.42 17.25 12.90
N ASP A 28 -10.67 17.69 12.79
CA ASP A 28 -11.75 17.24 13.64
C ASP A 28 -12.03 15.74 13.49
N LEU A 29 -11.93 15.18 12.28
CA LEU A 29 -12.10 13.75 12.10
C LEU A 29 -10.98 12.98 12.81
N ILE A 30 -9.73 13.38 12.62
CA ILE A 30 -8.61 12.70 13.28
C ILE A 30 -8.76 12.80 14.81
N ASP A 31 -9.09 13.98 15.34
CA ASP A 31 -9.25 14.20 16.79
C ASP A 31 -10.44 13.41 17.38
N ASN A 32 -11.58 13.37 16.67
CA ASN A 32 -12.76 12.65 17.14
C ASN A 32 -12.54 11.13 17.15
N TYR A 33 -11.87 10.59 16.13
CA TYR A 33 -11.67 9.14 15.98
C TYR A 33 -10.42 8.63 16.72
N SER A 34 -9.50 9.51 17.11
CA SER A 34 -8.35 9.16 17.96
C SER A 34 -8.58 9.42 19.45
N LYS A 35 -9.72 10.02 19.83
CA LYS A 35 -10.01 10.41 21.22
C LYS A 35 -9.79 9.31 22.24
N ASP A 36 -10.13 8.07 21.87
CA ASP A 36 -10.06 6.90 22.75
C ASP A 36 -8.63 6.34 22.89
N ILE A 37 -7.70 6.73 22.00
CA ILE A 37 -6.30 6.25 21.98
C ILE A 37 -5.27 7.37 22.17
N LYS A 38 -5.70 8.62 22.34
CA LYS A 38 -4.82 9.80 22.40
C LYS A 38 -3.75 9.76 23.50
N ASP A 39 -4.00 9.02 24.58
CA ASP A 39 -3.08 8.87 25.72
C ASP A 39 -2.06 7.73 25.48
N GLU A 40 -2.32 6.91 24.45
CA GLU A 40 -1.53 5.73 24.06
C GLU A 40 -0.80 5.94 22.72
N VAL A 41 -1.28 6.83 21.86
CA VAL A 41 -0.77 7.04 20.50
C VAL A 41 -0.68 8.53 20.18
N ASP A 42 0.50 8.98 19.74
CA ASP A 42 0.65 10.30 19.12
C ASP A 42 0.09 10.30 17.69
N VAL A 43 -0.94 11.11 17.46
CA VAL A 43 -1.58 11.24 16.14
C VAL A 43 -1.20 12.54 15.42
N SER A 44 -0.24 13.31 15.95
CA SER A 44 0.18 14.60 15.37
C SER A 44 0.74 14.41 13.96
N GLU A 45 1.60 13.42 13.76
CA GLU A 45 2.18 13.11 12.45
C GLU A 45 1.11 12.67 11.44
N LEU A 46 0.11 11.88 11.87
CA LEU A 46 -1.02 11.50 11.00
C LEU A 46 -1.80 12.73 10.53
N LYS A 47 -2.01 13.70 11.42
CA LYS A 47 -2.66 14.97 11.10
C LYS A 47 -1.84 15.80 10.13
N GLU A 48 -0.55 15.95 10.38
CA GLU A 48 0.39 16.65 9.50
C GLU A 48 0.41 16.04 8.10
N ASN A 49 0.55 14.71 8.00
CA ASN A 49 0.57 13.99 6.72
C ASN A 49 -0.75 14.13 5.95
N ALA A 50 -1.90 14.05 6.64
CA ALA A 50 -3.21 14.24 6.02
C ALA A 50 -3.39 15.66 5.47
N LEU A 51 -2.98 16.68 6.24
CA LEU A 51 -3.03 18.08 5.84
C LEU A 51 -2.07 18.38 4.70
N LEU A 52 -0.86 17.81 4.73
CA LEU A 52 0.14 17.97 3.68
C LEU A 52 -0.34 17.34 2.36
N THR A 53 -0.94 16.14 2.43
CA THR A 53 -1.55 15.48 1.27
C THR A 53 -2.67 16.35 0.69
N TYR A 54 -3.54 16.89 1.53
CA TYR A 54 -4.61 17.79 1.09
C TYR A 54 -4.04 19.06 0.42
N LYS A 55 -3.02 19.68 1.03
CA LYS A 55 -2.31 20.84 0.49
C LYS A 55 -1.79 20.55 -0.93
N TYR A 56 -1.04 19.48 -1.10
CA TYR A 56 -0.48 19.11 -2.41
C TYR A 56 -1.55 18.89 -3.48
N PHE A 57 -2.66 18.25 -3.14
CA PHE A 57 -3.75 18.03 -4.09
C PHE A 57 -4.46 19.34 -4.48
N ASN A 58 -4.59 20.26 -3.53
CA ASN A 58 -5.29 21.53 -3.74
C ASN A 58 -4.41 22.57 -4.48
N GLU A 59 -3.10 22.57 -4.22
CA GLU A 59 -2.14 23.48 -4.85
C GLU A 59 -1.63 22.96 -6.21
N ALA A 60 -1.87 21.68 -6.53
CA ALA A 60 -1.45 21.10 -7.80
C ALA A 60 -2.11 21.78 -9.01
N TYR A 61 -1.28 22.20 -9.97
CA TYR A 61 -1.69 22.97 -11.15
C TYR A 61 -1.22 22.32 -12.45
N PHE A 62 -1.82 22.70 -13.58
CA PHE A 62 -1.36 22.23 -14.89
C PHE A 62 -0.12 23.00 -15.33
N PRO A 63 0.89 22.33 -15.93
CA PRO A 63 2.05 23.02 -16.49
C PRO A 63 1.62 24.16 -17.43
N LYS A 64 2.23 25.33 -17.27
CA LYS A 64 2.02 26.54 -18.07
C LYS A 64 2.73 26.46 -19.41
N SER A 65 3.82 25.70 -19.49
CA SER A 65 4.59 25.48 -20.71
C SER A 65 5.13 24.05 -20.80
N ASN A 66 5.63 23.68 -21.98
CA ASN A 66 6.32 22.41 -22.16
C ASN A 66 7.65 22.38 -21.39
N ASP A 67 8.35 23.51 -21.28
CA ASP A 67 9.62 23.60 -20.57
C ASP A 67 9.43 23.40 -19.06
N GLU A 68 8.40 24.02 -18.47
CA GLU A 68 8.05 23.81 -17.06
C GLU A 68 7.68 22.34 -16.79
N ARG A 69 6.93 21.70 -17.71
CA ARG A 69 6.63 20.27 -17.60
C ARG A 69 7.91 19.42 -17.67
N LYS A 70 8.84 19.76 -18.55
CA LYS A 70 10.11 19.02 -18.71
C LYS A 70 11.03 19.21 -17.50
N GLU A 71 11.10 20.41 -16.95
CA GLU A 71 11.76 20.70 -15.67
C GLU A 71 11.18 19.80 -14.56
N ALA A 72 9.85 19.82 -14.38
CA ALA A 72 9.19 19.00 -13.37
C ALA A 72 9.37 17.50 -13.61
N LEU A 73 9.39 17.05 -14.86
CA LEU A 73 9.67 15.66 -15.24
C LEU A 73 11.07 15.24 -14.80
N ASN A 74 12.09 16.05 -15.09
CA ASN A 74 13.46 15.74 -14.73
C ASN A 74 13.64 15.70 -13.21
N ASN A 75 13.09 16.69 -12.49
CA ASN A 75 13.09 16.71 -11.04
C ASN A 75 12.42 15.45 -10.48
N THR A 76 11.25 15.07 -11.00
CA THR A 76 10.52 13.86 -10.56
C THR A 76 11.30 12.58 -10.81
N LEU A 77 11.92 12.43 -11.99
CA LEU A 77 12.71 11.24 -12.31
C LEU A 77 13.99 11.15 -11.47
N SER A 78 14.58 12.29 -11.07
CA SER A 78 15.79 12.32 -10.25
C SER A 78 15.60 11.79 -8.82
N GLN A 79 14.35 11.69 -8.34
CA GLN A 79 14.03 11.22 -6.99
C GLN A 79 14.19 9.70 -6.83
N TYR A 80 14.28 8.95 -7.92
CA TYR A 80 14.33 7.50 -7.90
C TYR A 80 15.41 6.97 -8.84
N VAL A 81 16.12 5.92 -8.41
CA VAL A 81 17.04 5.19 -9.28
C VAL A 81 16.21 4.27 -10.18
N ILE A 82 16.14 4.62 -11.46
CA ILE A 82 15.48 3.79 -12.49
C ILE A 82 16.56 2.99 -13.21
N TYR A 83 16.70 1.72 -12.85
CA TYR A 83 17.64 0.81 -13.52
C TYR A 83 17.27 0.66 -15.01
N ASN A 84 18.29 0.58 -15.85
CA ASN A 84 18.16 0.47 -17.31
C ASN A 84 17.43 1.65 -17.98
N MET A 85 17.50 2.85 -17.40
CA MET A 85 16.96 4.06 -18.03
C MET A 85 17.52 4.21 -19.46
N ASN A 86 16.62 4.33 -20.43
CA ASN A 86 16.94 4.44 -21.83
C ASN A 86 15.94 5.37 -22.53
N THR A 87 16.18 5.69 -23.80
CA THR A 87 15.32 6.61 -24.57
C THR A 87 13.86 6.14 -24.67
N GLU A 88 13.60 4.83 -24.67
CA GLU A 88 12.24 4.30 -24.68
C GLU A 88 11.50 4.62 -23.36
N LEU A 89 12.16 4.38 -22.22
CA LEU A 89 11.63 4.73 -20.90
C LEU A 89 11.44 6.24 -20.73
N GLU A 90 12.40 7.04 -21.17
CA GLU A 90 12.29 8.51 -21.19
C GLU A 90 11.06 8.96 -21.97
N ASN A 91 10.82 8.35 -23.14
CA ASN A 91 9.64 8.62 -23.94
C ASN A 91 8.35 8.22 -23.22
N ILE A 92 8.32 7.08 -22.53
CA ILE A 92 7.15 6.66 -21.75
C ILE A 92 6.84 7.65 -20.62
N PHE A 93 7.84 8.05 -19.84
CA PHE A 93 7.64 9.00 -18.75
C PHE A 93 7.27 10.40 -19.27
N ASP A 94 7.85 10.83 -20.40
CA ASP A 94 7.40 12.01 -21.13
C ASP A 94 5.90 11.91 -21.47
N LYS A 95 5.43 10.77 -21.98
CA LYS A 95 4.00 10.59 -22.29
C LYS A 95 3.13 10.59 -21.06
N PHE A 96 3.56 10.02 -19.93
CA PHE A 96 2.78 10.08 -18.69
C PHE A 96 2.65 11.51 -18.14
N SER A 97 3.72 12.29 -18.17
CA SER A 97 3.71 13.67 -17.66
C SER A 97 2.76 14.63 -18.39
N LEU A 98 2.33 14.31 -19.61
CA LEU A 98 1.30 15.08 -20.34
C LEU A 98 -0.10 15.02 -19.68
N TYR A 99 -0.30 14.07 -18.77
CA TYR A 99 -1.57 13.77 -18.10
C TYR A 99 -1.47 13.94 -16.59
N ASP A 100 -0.61 14.85 -16.16
CA ASP A 100 -0.27 15.08 -14.77
C ASP A 100 -0.37 16.56 -14.41
N LYS A 101 -0.31 16.84 -13.11
CA LYS A 101 -0.20 18.17 -12.53
C LYS A 101 1.11 18.33 -11.80
N ILE A 102 1.56 19.57 -11.73
CA ILE A 102 2.74 19.98 -10.98
C ILE A 102 2.32 20.38 -9.56
N VAL A 103 3.09 19.92 -8.58
CA VAL A 103 3.11 20.44 -7.21
C VAL A 103 4.50 21.03 -6.95
N ILE A 104 4.57 22.04 -6.07
CA ILE A 104 5.83 22.64 -5.63
C ILE A 104 6.13 22.12 -4.23
N ILE A 105 7.30 21.52 -4.05
CA ILE A 105 7.81 21.01 -2.77
C ILE A 105 9.22 21.54 -2.63
N ASP A 106 9.50 22.26 -1.53
CA ASP A 106 10.81 22.88 -1.25
C ASP A 106 11.39 23.64 -2.46
N ASP A 107 10.55 24.52 -3.04
CA ASP A 107 10.84 25.34 -4.23
C ASP A 107 11.09 24.57 -5.54
N GLU A 108 10.95 23.25 -5.55
CA GLU A 108 11.10 22.40 -6.72
C GLU A 108 9.76 21.90 -7.26
N LYS A 109 9.68 21.78 -8.59
CA LYS A 109 8.47 21.32 -9.29
C LYS A 109 8.48 19.82 -9.49
N TYR A 110 7.38 19.15 -9.14
CA TYR A 110 7.22 17.71 -9.28
C TYR A 110 5.91 17.33 -9.94
N LEU A 111 5.91 16.28 -10.75
CA LEU A 111 4.71 15.70 -11.36
C LEU A 111 4.06 14.74 -10.38
N LEU A 112 2.87 15.08 -9.89
CA LEU A 112 2.27 14.42 -8.73
C LEU A 112 1.92 12.94 -8.98
N LYS A 113 1.28 12.61 -10.11
CA LYS A 113 0.92 11.22 -10.44
C LYS A 113 2.17 10.41 -10.73
N LEU A 114 3.11 10.96 -11.49
CA LEU A 114 4.35 10.28 -11.86
C LEU A 114 5.23 10.03 -10.64
N PHE A 115 5.36 10.99 -9.73
CA PHE A 115 6.08 10.81 -8.46
C PHE A 115 5.52 9.61 -7.70
N GLY A 116 4.20 9.55 -7.50
CA GLY A 116 3.55 8.41 -6.86
C GLY A 116 3.60 7.12 -7.67
N LEU A 117 3.81 7.17 -9.00
CA LEU A 117 4.06 5.97 -9.79
C LEU A 117 5.46 5.42 -9.49
N LEU A 118 6.48 6.27 -9.53
CA LEU A 118 7.88 5.89 -9.30
C LEU A 118 8.08 5.35 -7.89
N TYR A 119 7.43 5.96 -6.89
CA TYR A 119 7.37 5.43 -5.53
C TYR A 119 6.89 3.96 -5.53
N ILE A 120 5.71 3.71 -6.11
CA ILE A 120 5.13 2.36 -6.13
C ILE A 120 5.99 1.38 -6.94
N MET A 121 6.58 1.83 -8.05
CA MET A 121 7.50 1.00 -8.84
C MET A 121 8.74 0.61 -8.02
N ASN A 122 9.34 1.55 -7.29
CA ASN A 122 10.46 1.27 -6.41
C ASN A 122 10.08 0.28 -5.31
N GLU A 123 8.95 0.48 -4.63
CA GLU A 123 8.46 -0.46 -3.60
C GLU A 123 8.33 -1.89 -4.14
N HIS A 124 7.69 -2.07 -5.30
CA HIS A 124 7.56 -3.38 -5.93
C HIS A 124 8.93 -3.97 -6.32
N TYR A 125 9.86 -3.13 -6.81
CA TYR A 125 11.20 -3.57 -7.18
C TYR A 125 11.98 -4.07 -5.96
N GLN A 126 11.93 -3.33 -4.85
CA GLN A 126 12.55 -3.77 -3.59
C GLN A 126 11.94 -5.08 -3.08
N LYS A 127 10.61 -5.25 -3.20
CA LYS A 127 9.96 -6.51 -2.84
C LYS A 127 10.33 -7.68 -3.74
N LEU A 128 10.54 -7.45 -5.04
CA LEU A 128 11.06 -8.48 -5.94
C LEU A 128 12.47 -8.91 -5.55
N ILE A 129 13.36 -7.96 -5.23
CA ILE A 129 14.71 -8.28 -4.73
C ILE A 129 14.61 -9.10 -3.43
N LYS A 130 13.75 -8.69 -2.50
CA LYS A 130 13.52 -9.43 -1.24
C LYS A 130 12.99 -10.84 -1.52
N TYR A 131 12.01 -10.97 -2.41
CA TYR A 131 11.45 -12.26 -2.82
C TYR A 131 12.56 -13.18 -3.36
N GLU A 132 13.38 -12.69 -4.30
CA GLU A 132 14.45 -13.48 -4.92
C GLU A 132 15.53 -13.91 -3.92
N LYS A 133 15.82 -13.09 -2.91
CA LYS A 133 16.74 -13.45 -1.83
C LYS A 133 16.17 -14.52 -0.90
N LEU A 134 14.88 -14.42 -0.56
CA LEU A 134 14.24 -15.32 0.40
C LEU A 134 13.81 -16.66 -0.22
N TYR A 135 13.42 -16.67 -1.49
CA TYR A 135 12.95 -17.88 -2.19
C TYR A 135 13.87 -19.11 -2.06
N PRO A 136 15.21 -19.01 -2.26
CA PRO A 136 16.11 -20.16 -2.15
C PRO A 136 16.44 -20.57 -0.71
N THR A 137 16.05 -19.80 0.31
CA THR A 137 16.37 -20.12 1.71
C THR A 137 15.62 -21.36 2.19
N ASN A 138 16.19 -22.10 3.14
CA ASN A 138 15.48 -23.22 3.79
C ASN A 138 14.86 -22.81 5.14
N ASP A 139 15.10 -21.58 5.59
CA ASP A 139 14.59 -21.09 6.86
C ASP A 139 13.10 -20.73 6.73
N VAL A 140 12.27 -21.53 7.39
CA VAL A 140 10.81 -21.39 7.41
C VAL A 140 10.35 -20.14 8.18
N ILE A 141 11.19 -19.57 9.04
CA ILE A 141 10.95 -18.29 9.71
C ILE A 141 11.24 -17.14 8.75
N GLU A 142 12.36 -17.19 8.02
CA GLU A 142 12.70 -16.15 7.02
C GLU A 142 11.73 -16.12 5.85
N LYS A 143 11.27 -17.29 5.40
CA LYS A 143 10.21 -17.41 4.37
C LYS A 143 8.87 -16.84 4.83
N ALA A 144 8.63 -16.87 6.14
CA ALA A 144 7.40 -16.38 6.76
C ALA A 144 6.15 -16.97 6.06
N THR A 145 5.01 -16.28 6.10
CA THR A 145 3.78 -16.78 5.47
C THR A 145 3.81 -16.59 3.95
N ALA A 146 4.45 -15.52 3.47
CA ALA A 146 4.51 -15.17 2.05
C ALA A 146 5.16 -16.24 1.18
N LEU A 147 6.24 -16.86 1.65
CA LEU A 147 6.99 -17.87 0.90
C LEU A 147 6.84 -19.28 1.49
N SER A 148 5.79 -19.49 2.30
CA SER A 148 5.46 -20.82 2.79
C SER A 148 5.14 -21.73 1.60
N THR A 149 5.85 -22.85 1.50
CA THR A 149 5.63 -23.86 0.47
C THR A 149 4.35 -24.66 0.69
N ASN A 150 3.64 -24.43 1.80
CA ASN A 150 2.41 -25.13 2.11
C ASN A 150 1.19 -24.35 1.57
N PRO A 151 0.35 -24.95 0.72
CA PRO A 151 -0.84 -24.29 0.19
C PRO A 151 -1.87 -23.91 1.27
N ARG A 152 -1.77 -24.46 2.49
CA ARG A 152 -2.65 -24.14 3.62
C ARG A 152 -1.86 -23.42 4.71
N ILE A 153 -2.25 -22.19 4.99
CA ILE A 153 -1.72 -21.38 6.10
C ILE A 153 -1.81 -22.12 7.43
N GLU A 154 -2.88 -22.88 7.64
CA GLU A 154 -3.09 -23.64 8.87
C GLU A 154 -1.94 -24.59 9.19
N ASP A 155 -1.34 -25.21 8.18
CA ASP A 155 -0.25 -26.17 8.36
C ASP A 155 1.05 -25.47 8.78
N PHE A 156 1.24 -24.21 8.36
CA PHE A 156 2.36 -23.38 8.77
C PHE A 156 2.15 -22.81 10.19
N ILE A 157 0.91 -22.43 10.53
CA ILE A 157 0.60 -21.73 11.79
C ILE A 157 0.37 -22.70 12.96
N THR A 158 -0.26 -23.85 12.73
CA THR A 158 -0.64 -24.79 13.80
C THR A 158 0.54 -25.30 14.62
N PRO A 159 1.69 -25.70 14.05
CA PRO A 159 2.86 -26.10 14.83
C PRO A 159 3.33 -24.99 15.78
N ARG A 160 3.28 -23.73 15.33
CA ARG A 160 3.69 -22.56 16.12
C ARG A 160 2.71 -22.27 17.24
N ILE A 161 1.40 -22.36 16.97
CA ILE A 161 0.37 -22.27 18.02
C ILE A 161 0.68 -23.29 19.12
N ASN A 162 1.00 -24.55 18.75
CA ASN A 162 1.32 -25.59 19.72
C ASN A 162 2.58 -25.24 20.52
N THR A 163 3.64 -24.74 19.88
CA THR A 163 4.85 -24.26 20.58
C THR A 163 4.53 -23.17 21.61
N TYR A 164 3.75 -22.14 21.25
CA TYR A 164 3.37 -21.07 22.18
C TYR A 164 2.40 -21.54 23.26
N LYS A 165 1.52 -22.52 22.97
CA LYS A 165 0.70 -23.18 23.98
C LYS A 165 1.55 -23.92 25.02
N GLU A 166 2.59 -24.65 24.61
CA GLU A 166 3.49 -25.29 25.57
C GLU A 166 4.30 -24.24 26.37
N ALA A 167 4.78 -23.18 25.72
CA ALA A 167 5.50 -22.12 26.40
C ALA A 167 4.65 -21.42 27.48
N THR A 168 3.36 -21.19 27.21
CA THR A 168 2.43 -20.60 28.20
C THR A 168 2.08 -21.55 29.35
N LYS A 169 2.22 -22.87 29.18
CA LYS A 169 2.12 -23.83 30.31
C LYS A 169 3.33 -23.75 31.24
N ILE A 170 4.50 -23.42 30.70
CA ILE A 170 5.75 -23.27 31.46
C ILE A 170 5.75 -21.94 32.22
N ASP A 171 5.41 -20.83 31.53
CA ASP A 171 5.27 -19.51 32.13
C ASP A 171 4.03 -18.81 31.59
N ASN A 172 2.97 -18.82 32.39
CA ASN A 172 1.71 -18.18 32.04
C ASN A 172 1.69 -16.68 32.39
N THR A 173 2.77 -16.08 32.88
CA THR A 173 2.83 -14.65 33.20
C THR A 173 3.49 -13.82 32.11
N ASN A 174 4.19 -14.47 31.19
CA ASN A 174 4.85 -13.81 30.06
C ASN A 174 3.82 -13.28 29.05
N LYS A 175 3.54 -11.97 29.16
CA LYS A 175 2.57 -11.26 28.31
C LYS A 175 2.93 -11.30 26.82
N SER A 176 4.22 -11.38 26.47
CA SER A 176 4.66 -11.48 25.06
C SER A 176 4.33 -12.84 24.46
N THR A 177 4.59 -13.92 25.21
CA THR A 177 4.23 -15.28 24.79
C THR A 177 2.71 -15.42 24.62
N GLN A 178 1.93 -14.88 25.56
CA GLN A 178 0.47 -14.85 25.45
C GLN A 178 -0.02 -14.03 24.24
N LEU A 179 0.55 -12.83 24.04
CA LEU A 179 0.17 -11.98 22.91
C LEU A 179 0.45 -12.66 21.58
N MET A 180 1.64 -13.25 21.40
CA MET A 180 1.96 -13.99 20.18
C MET A 180 1.02 -15.18 19.98
N LEU A 181 0.68 -15.93 21.04
CA LEU A 181 -0.29 -17.02 20.95
C LEU A 181 -1.66 -16.51 20.47
N ASN A 182 -2.16 -15.43 21.05
CA ASN A 182 -3.44 -14.83 20.67
C ASN A 182 -3.44 -14.36 19.21
N ILE A 183 -2.36 -13.73 18.76
CA ILE A 183 -2.19 -13.31 17.36
C ILE A 183 -2.21 -14.51 16.43
N LEU A 184 -1.46 -15.57 16.73
CA LEU A 184 -1.39 -16.77 15.88
C LEU A 184 -2.74 -17.50 15.80
N VAL A 185 -3.47 -17.59 16.93
CA VAL A 185 -4.81 -18.16 16.95
C VAL A 185 -5.78 -17.33 16.11
N ALA A 186 -5.79 -16.00 16.29
CA ALA A 186 -6.65 -15.12 15.51
C ALA A 186 -6.29 -15.13 14.01
N TYR A 187 -5.00 -15.19 13.70
CA TYR A 187 -4.49 -15.23 12.32
C TYR A 187 -4.88 -16.53 11.61
N LYS A 188 -4.93 -17.65 12.33
CA LYS A 188 -5.43 -18.92 11.78
C LYS A 188 -6.86 -18.79 11.28
N ASP A 189 -7.72 -18.12 12.05
CA ASP A 189 -9.14 -18.00 11.74
C ASP A 189 -9.43 -16.88 10.73
N ASN A 190 -8.71 -15.76 10.82
CA ASN A 190 -8.92 -14.55 10.00
C ASN A 190 -7.58 -13.95 9.51
N PRO A 191 -6.85 -14.61 8.59
CA PRO A 191 -5.50 -14.22 8.22
C PRO A 191 -5.43 -12.83 7.58
N MET A 192 -6.42 -12.46 6.75
CA MET A 192 -6.44 -11.15 6.08
C MET A 192 -6.61 -10.00 7.07
N ASP A 193 -7.50 -10.15 8.07
CA ASP A 193 -7.79 -9.11 9.06
C ASP A 193 -6.60 -8.85 9.96
N ILE A 194 -5.93 -9.93 10.37
CA ILE A 194 -4.74 -9.85 11.21
C ILE A 194 -3.54 -9.33 10.41
N ASP A 195 -3.34 -9.77 9.16
CA ASP A 195 -2.32 -9.21 8.27
C ASP A 195 -2.50 -7.70 8.08
N TYR A 196 -3.73 -7.25 7.78
CA TYR A 196 -4.04 -5.83 7.66
C TYR A 196 -3.77 -5.07 8.95
N SER A 197 -4.20 -5.60 10.10
CA SER A 197 -4.01 -4.96 11.40
C SER A 197 -2.52 -4.82 11.77
N LEU A 198 -1.74 -5.89 11.57
CA LEU A 198 -0.30 -5.88 11.82
C LEU A 198 0.42 -4.94 10.85
N LYS A 199 0.04 -4.91 9.57
CA LYS A 199 0.58 -3.97 8.59
C LYS A 199 0.37 -2.52 9.02
N GLN A 200 -0.85 -2.15 9.42
CA GLN A 200 -1.12 -0.78 9.90
C GLN A 200 -0.32 -0.45 11.16
N PHE A 201 -0.18 -1.40 12.07
CA PHE A 201 0.60 -1.23 13.30
C PHE A 201 2.09 -0.96 13.01
N VAL A 202 2.71 -1.71 12.10
CA VAL A 202 4.16 -1.57 11.82
C VAL A 202 4.51 -0.42 10.89
N GLN A 203 3.53 0.13 10.15
CA GLN A 203 3.75 1.34 9.33
C GLN A 203 3.96 2.59 10.18
N SER A 204 3.60 2.54 11.45
CA SER A 204 3.85 3.61 12.41
C SER A 204 5.26 3.50 13.00
N ASP A 205 5.89 4.62 13.34
CA ASP A 205 7.15 4.61 14.11
C ASP A 205 6.87 4.13 15.54
N LYS A 206 7.81 3.37 16.14
CA LYS A 206 7.65 2.88 17.52
C LYS A 206 7.48 4.03 18.53
N SER A 207 8.06 5.19 18.24
CA SER A 207 8.02 6.39 19.09
C SER A 207 6.63 6.99 19.25
N ILE A 208 5.68 6.67 18.36
CA ILE A 208 4.31 7.20 18.49
C ILE A 208 3.56 6.54 19.64
N TYR A 209 3.96 5.34 20.06
CA TYR A 209 3.30 4.58 21.11
C TYR A 209 3.76 5.08 22.49
N LYS A 210 2.84 5.74 23.21
CA LYS A 210 3.04 6.28 24.55
C LYS A 210 2.51 5.29 25.58
N ASN A 211 3.22 5.12 26.69
CA ASN A 211 2.75 4.35 27.84
C ASN A 211 2.41 2.87 27.57
N ILE A 212 2.74 2.35 26.39
CA ILE A 212 2.60 0.93 26.05
C ILE A 212 3.92 0.21 26.39
N ASN A 213 3.79 -1.02 26.90
CA ASN A 213 4.94 -1.85 27.22
C ASN A 213 5.77 -2.17 25.95
N ASN A 214 7.04 -1.75 25.94
CA ASN A 214 7.98 -1.97 24.83
C ASN A 214 8.12 -3.44 24.42
N THR A 215 8.01 -4.38 25.35
CA THR A 215 8.06 -5.81 25.05
C THR A 215 6.86 -6.24 24.21
N LEU A 216 5.67 -5.68 24.47
CA LEU A 216 4.46 -5.96 23.67
C LEU A 216 4.54 -5.34 22.29
N ILE A 217 5.02 -4.09 22.19
CA ILE A 217 5.29 -3.43 20.89
C ILE A 217 6.25 -4.30 20.09
N ASN A 218 7.40 -4.68 20.66
CA ASN A 218 8.38 -5.52 19.99
C ASN A 218 7.81 -6.88 19.58
N THR A 219 6.88 -7.44 20.36
CA THR A 219 6.17 -8.68 20.00
C THR A 219 5.32 -8.47 18.75
N LEU A 220 4.57 -7.37 18.64
CA LEU A 220 3.76 -7.05 17.46
C LEU A 220 4.62 -6.86 16.19
N TYR A 221 5.75 -6.15 16.30
CA TYR A 221 6.70 -6.03 15.17
C TYR A 221 7.29 -7.39 14.79
N ALA A 222 7.64 -8.23 15.76
CA ALA A 222 8.15 -9.57 15.49
C ALA A 222 7.08 -10.47 14.85
N SER A 223 5.81 -10.34 15.27
CA SER A 223 4.68 -11.03 14.65
C SER A 223 4.53 -10.65 13.17
N ARG A 224 4.72 -9.38 12.80
CA ARG A 224 4.68 -8.97 11.38
C ARG A 224 5.73 -9.70 10.54
N ASN A 225 6.95 -9.85 11.04
CA ASN A 225 8.02 -10.55 10.30
C ASN A 225 7.61 -12.00 9.97
N LEU A 226 6.92 -12.67 10.89
CA LEU A 226 6.45 -14.04 10.70
C LEU A 226 5.16 -14.13 9.85
N LEU A 227 4.25 -13.20 10.05
CA LEU A 227 2.92 -13.17 9.44
C LEU A 227 2.86 -12.17 8.29
N ASN A 228 3.95 -12.05 7.52
CA ASN A 228 4.22 -11.00 6.53
C ASN A 228 3.28 -10.97 5.30
N SER A 229 2.28 -11.84 5.28
CA SER A 229 1.21 -11.93 4.30
C SER A 229 0.07 -12.75 4.89
N SER A 230 -1.13 -12.62 4.34
CA SER A 230 -2.31 -13.45 4.63
C SER A 230 -2.39 -14.73 3.78
N CYS A 231 -1.46 -14.97 2.85
CA CYS A 231 -1.36 -16.17 2.02
C CYS A 231 0.02 -16.30 1.38
N SER A 232 0.34 -17.45 0.78
CA SER A 232 1.52 -17.56 -0.07
C SER A 232 1.42 -16.60 -1.27
N ILE A 233 2.55 -16.08 -1.70
CA ILE A 233 2.68 -15.23 -2.87
C ILE A 233 3.72 -15.82 -3.82
N ASP A 234 3.46 -15.66 -5.11
CA ASP A 234 4.43 -15.96 -6.16
C ASP A 234 4.99 -14.65 -6.74
N LYS A 235 6.11 -14.74 -7.47
CA LYS A 235 6.74 -13.58 -8.12
C LYS A 235 5.76 -12.88 -9.07
N GLU A 236 4.92 -13.67 -9.74
CA GLU A 236 3.87 -13.22 -10.65
C GLU A 236 2.81 -12.36 -9.95
N ASP A 237 2.55 -12.58 -8.66
CA ASP A 237 1.61 -11.74 -7.89
C ASP A 237 2.16 -10.32 -7.72
N ILE A 238 3.47 -10.18 -7.51
CA ILE A 238 4.13 -8.88 -7.40
C ILE A 238 4.08 -8.16 -8.75
N PHE A 239 4.32 -8.89 -9.84
CA PHE A 239 4.19 -8.34 -11.20
C PHE A 239 2.76 -7.91 -11.54
N GLU A 240 1.75 -8.73 -11.23
CA GLU A 240 0.35 -8.38 -11.44
C GLU A 240 -0.04 -7.15 -10.60
N SER A 241 0.45 -7.04 -9.37
CA SER A 241 0.18 -5.88 -8.51
C SER A 241 0.73 -4.58 -9.09
N ILE A 242 1.98 -4.55 -9.61
CA ILE A 242 2.52 -3.33 -10.22
C ILE A 242 1.80 -2.99 -11.54
N GLN A 243 1.41 -3.99 -12.34
CA GLN A 243 0.56 -3.80 -13.51
C GLN A 243 -0.72 -3.05 -13.13
N ILE A 244 -1.42 -3.55 -12.12
CA ILE A 244 -2.66 -2.98 -11.59
C ILE A 244 -2.43 -1.55 -11.06
N ASN A 245 -1.30 -1.28 -10.41
CA ASN A 245 -1.00 0.04 -9.87
C ASN A 245 -0.75 1.08 -10.97
N ILE A 246 0.09 0.77 -11.97
CA ILE A 246 0.29 1.64 -13.14
C ILE A 246 -1.05 1.89 -13.83
N PHE A 247 -1.79 0.81 -14.02
CA PHE A 247 -3.12 0.83 -14.60
C PHE A 247 -4.07 1.80 -13.88
N LYS A 248 -4.32 1.60 -12.58
CA LYS A 248 -5.33 2.36 -11.82
C LYS A 248 -5.00 3.85 -11.75
N ARG A 249 -3.70 4.16 -11.75
CA ARG A 249 -3.20 5.53 -11.67
C ARG A 249 -3.46 6.33 -12.94
N TYR A 250 -3.36 5.71 -14.11
CA TYR A 250 -3.61 6.36 -15.41
C TYR A 250 -4.96 5.96 -16.05
N TYR A 251 -5.75 5.14 -15.36
CA TYR A 251 -7.10 4.77 -15.77
C TYR A 251 -8.02 5.98 -15.83
N LYS A 252 -8.87 6.00 -16.86
CA LYS A 252 -9.84 7.05 -17.10
C LYS A 252 -10.78 7.24 -15.90
N TYR A 253 -10.86 8.47 -15.39
CA TYR A 253 -11.71 8.82 -14.24
C TYR A 253 -11.38 8.05 -12.95
N SER A 254 -10.10 7.70 -12.77
CA SER A 254 -9.62 7.25 -11.47
C SER A 254 -10.02 8.27 -10.38
N PHE A 255 -10.11 7.81 -9.15
CA PHE A 255 -10.35 8.72 -8.01
C PHE A 255 -9.31 9.85 -8.00
N LEU A 256 -8.06 9.53 -8.31
CA LEU A 256 -6.97 10.50 -8.42
C LEU A 256 -7.21 11.55 -9.50
N ASP A 257 -7.65 11.17 -10.71
CA ASP A 257 -8.00 12.13 -11.77
C ASP A 257 -9.13 13.07 -11.34
N LYS A 258 -10.13 12.55 -10.61
CA LYS A 258 -11.26 13.34 -10.09
C LYS A 258 -10.78 14.34 -9.04
N CYS A 259 -9.99 13.89 -8.08
CA CYS A 259 -9.42 14.74 -7.04
C CYS A 259 -8.51 15.84 -7.62
N LEU A 260 -7.75 15.52 -8.66
CA LEU A 260 -6.84 16.45 -9.31
C LEU A 260 -7.50 17.28 -10.42
N GLY A 261 -8.77 17.03 -10.77
CA GLY A 261 -9.44 17.72 -11.87
C GLY A 261 -8.81 17.46 -13.25
N ILE A 262 -8.17 16.31 -13.45
CA ILE A 262 -7.51 15.93 -14.71
C ILE A 262 -8.55 15.40 -15.71
N LYS A 263 -8.66 16.06 -16.85
CA LYS A 263 -9.61 15.69 -17.92
C LYS A 263 -8.96 14.95 -19.09
N LYS A 264 -7.68 15.23 -19.37
CA LYS A 264 -6.89 14.61 -20.46
C LYS A 264 -6.57 13.15 -20.11
N ARG A 265 -6.41 12.29 -21.12
CA ARG A 265 -6.27 10.83 -20.92
C ARG A 265 -5.35 10.15 -21.93
N LEU A 266 -4.64 9.12 -21.46
CA LEU A 266 -4.04 8.11 -22.31
C LEU A 266 -5.08 7.08 -22.73
N SER A 267 -4.96 6.55 -23.95
CA SER A 267 -5.79 5.40 -24.36
C SER A 267 -5.37 4.16 -23.56
N HIS A 268 -6.34 3.28 -23.29
CA HIS A 268 -6.06 2.02 -22.57
C HIS A 268 -5.00 1.17 -23.29
N SER A 269 -5.01 1.18 -24.64
CA SER A 269 -3.97 0.52 -25.45
C SER A 269 -2.57 1.06 -25.19
N LYS A 270 -2.41 2.39 -25.08
CA LYS A 270 -1.12 3.02 -24.77
C LYS A 270 -0.68 2.74 -23.36
N ILE A 271 -1.60 2.82 -22.38
CA ILE A 271 -1.29 2.47 -20.98
C ILE A 271 -0.81 1.02 -20.91
N SER A 272 -1.54 0.09 -21.53
CA SER A 272 -1.17 -1.33 -21.59
C SER A 272 0.22 -1.54 -22.18
N SER A 273 0.51 -0.90 -23.33
CA SER A 273 1.81 -0.97 -23.99
C SER A 273 2.92 -0.42 -23.09
N TYR A 274 2.74 0.75 -22.49
CA TYR A 274 3.74 1.36 -21.61
C TYR A 274 3.95 0.55 -20.34
N THR A 275 2.90 -0.01 -19.76
CA THR A 275 2.98 -0.93 -18.62
C THR A 275 3.82 -2.16 -18.97
N ASN A 276 3.58 -2.78 -20.13
CA ASN A 276 4.36 -3.95 -20.57
C ASN A 276 5.84 -3.62 -20.72
N THR A 277 6.17 -2.53 -21.43
CA THR A 277 7.56 -2.07 -21.59
C THR A 277 8.21 -1.79 -20.23
N LEU A 278 7.51 -1.11 -19.31
CA LEU A 278 8.06 -0.85 -17.97
C LEU A 278 8.37 -2.15 -17.21
N LEU A 279 7.54 -3.18 -17.35
CA LEU A 279 7.76 -4.46 -16.69
C LEU A 279 8.90 -5.25 -17.30
N GLU A 280 9.02 -5.22 -18.61
CA GLU A 280 10.10 -5.89 -19.32
C GLU A 280 11.45 -5.22 -19.01
N VAL A 281 11.51 -3.89 -19.01
CA VAL A 281 12.78 -3.15 -18.91
C VAL A 281 13.20 -2.88 -17.46
N VAL A 282 12.27 -2.42 -16.60
CA VAL A 282 12.59 -2.06 -15.21
C VAL A 282 12.57 -3.28 -14.30
N PHE A 283 11.64 -4.19 -14.52
CA PHE A 283 11.40 -5.35 -13.66
C PHE A 283 11.95 -6.66 -14.22
N ASN A 284 12.54 -6.65 -15.41
CA ASN A 284 13.03 -7.85 -16.11
C ASN A 284 11.99 -8.98 -16.17
N MET A 285 10.71 -8.63 -16.33
CA MET A 285 9.63 -9.60 -16.45
C MET A 285 9.67 -10.19 -17.87
N PRO A 286 9.86 -11.51 -18.05
CA PRO A 286 9.82 -12.12 -19.37
C PRO A 286 8.38 -12.08 -19.93
N GLU A 287 8.22 -11.46 -21.10
CA GLU A 287 6.98 -11.43 -21.90
C GLU A 287 5.75 -10.88 -21.17
N SER A 288 5.76 -9.57 -20.87
CA SER A 288 4.61 -8.92 -20.25
C SER A 288 3.47 -8.76 -21.26
N ASN A 289 2.36 -9.48 -21.05
CA ASN A 289 1.22 -9.48 -21.97
C ASN A 289 -0.06 -8.95 -21.31
N LEU A 290 0.02 -7.78 -20.66
CA LEU A 290 -1.19 -7.10 -20.23
C LEU A 290 -2.01 -6.73 -21.46
N LYS A 291 -3.23 -7.26 -21.53
CA LYS A 291 -4.21 -6.88 -22.55
C LYS A 291 -5.07 -5.74 -22.02
N TYR A 292 -5.31 -4.75 -22.87
CA TYR A 292 -6.16 -3.60 -22.52
C TYR A 292 -7.63 -3.99 -22.21
N THR A 293 -8.05 -5.23 -22.48
CA THR A 293 -9.37 -5.73 -22.11
C THR A 293 -9.51 -6.03 -20.62
N ARG A 294 -8.40 -6.25 -19.90
CA ARG A 294 -8.39 -6.39 -18.43
C ARG A 294 -8.81 -5.10 -17.72
N PHE A 295 -8.92 -3.98 -18.45
CA PHE A 295 -9.35 -2.67 -17.94
C PHE A 295 -10.74 -2.63 -17.29
N ASN A 296 -11.58 -3.62 -17.58
CA ASN A 296 -12.94 -3.68 -17.04
C ASN A 296 -13.08 -4.68 -15.89
N GLN A 297 -11.99 -5.34 -15.50
CA GLN A 297 -12.02 -6.27 -14.38
C GLN A 297 -11.95 -5.51 -13.06
N GLU A 298 -12.78 -5.93 -12.10
CA GLU A 298 -12.66 -5.47 -10.73
C GLU A 298 -11.31 -5.91 -10.17
N VAL A 299 -10.78 -5.15 -9.21
CA VAL A 299 -9.50 -5.43 -8.55
C VAL A 299 -9.75 -5.52 -7.06
N GLN A 300 -9.06 -6.43 -6.39
CA GLN A 300 -9.11 -6.60 -4.93
C GLN A 300 -7.71 -6.73 -4.35
N LEU A 301 -7.58 -6.55 -3.04
CA LEU A 301 -6.35 -6.88 -2.31
C LEU A 301 -6.22 -8.41 -2.24
N LYS A 302 -5.09 -8.95 -2.67
CA LYS A 302 -4.77 -10.37 -2.52
C LYS A 302 -4.28 -10.66 -1.10
N THR A 303 -3.29 -9.89 -0.66
CA THR A 303 -2.58 -9.94 0.63
C THR A 303 -1.64 -8.72 0.72
N HIS A 304 -0.92 -8.54 1.83
CA HIS A 304 0.32 -7.77 1.84
C HIS A 304 1.55 -8.68 1.64
N PHE A 305 2.67 -8.07 1.25
CA PHE A 305 4.01 -8.63 1.40
C PHE A 305 4.86 -7.61 2.18
N ASP A 306 4.98 -7.85 3.49
CA ASP A 306 5.42 -6.88 4.48
C ASP A 306 4.56 -5.59 4.49
N ASP A 307 5.04 -4.50 3.94
CA ASP A 307 4.38 -3.20 3.86
C ASP A 307 3.78 -2.94 2.46
N LEU A 308 4.08 -3.80 1.47
CA LEU A 308 3.53 -3.68 0.13
C LEU A 308 2.16 -4.33 0.02
N GLU A 309 1.17 -3.59 -0.48
CA GLU A 309 -0.12 -4.15 -0.88
C GLU A 309 0.01 -4.91 -2.22
N ILE A 310 -0.38 -6.18 -2.22
CA ILE A 310 -0.41 -7.03 -3.42
C ILE A 310 -1.84 -7.10 -3.93
N TYR A 311 -2.07 -6.56 -5.12
CA TYR A 311 -3.38 -6.55 -5.77
C TYR A 311 -3.53 -7.67 -6.79
N GLU A 312 -4.76 -8.14 -6.98
CA GLU A 312 -5.13 -9.12 -8.02
C GLU A 312 -6.40 -8.70 -8.75
N PHE A 313 -6.55 -9.14 -10.00
CA PHE A 313 -7.81 -9.05 -10.72
C PHE A 313 -8.84 -10.01 -10.10
N ARG A 314 -10.04 -9.48 -9.83
CA ARG A 314 -11.15 -10.24 -9.29
C ARG A 314 -11.77 -11.12 -10.37
N THR A 315 -11.99 -12.36 -10.02
CA THR A 315 -12.69 -13.38 -10.77
C THR A 315 -13.85 -13.91 -9.93
N LYS A 316 -14.72 -14.73 -10.54
CA LYS A 316 -15.78 -15.42 -9.80
C LYS A 316 -15.22 -16.37 -8.72
N ARG A 317 -13.98 -16.86 -8.87
CA ARG A 317 -13.38 -17.89 -7.99
C ARG A 317 -12.61 -17.29 -6.82
N ASN A 318 -11.91 -16.18 -7.01
CA ASN A 318 -11.10 -15.55 -5.97
C ASN A 318 -11.81 -14.37 -5.28
N LYS A 319 -13.07 -14.06 -5.63
CA LYS A 319 -13.83 -12.94 -5.05
C LYS A 319 -13.79 -12.98 -3.51
N LYS A 320 -13.10 -11.99 -2.92
CA LYS A 320 -13.10 -11.72 -1.48
C LYS A 320 -14.05 -10.57 -1.16
N LEU A 321 -14.62 -10.59 0.04
CA LEU A 321 -15.20 -9.39 0.63
C LEU A 321 -14.07 -8.64 1.35
N HIS A 322 -14.10 -7.32 1.27
CA HIS A 322 -13.08 -6.52 1.96
C HIS A 322 -13.47 -6.43 3.42
N PRO A 323 -12.56 -6.69 4.39
CA PRO A 323 -12.94 -6.84 5.79
C PRO A 323 -13.55 -5.58 6.40
N PHE A 324 -13.22 -4.40 5.86
CA PHE A 324 -13.81 -3.12 6.30
C PHE A 324 -15.11 -2.72 5.61
N PHE A 325 -15.49 -3.39 4.51
CA PHE A 325 -16.66 -3.03 3.69
C PHE A 325 -17.69 -4.16 3.59
N GLU A 326 -17.58 -5.18 4.46
CA GLU A 326 -18.64 -6.18 4.68
C GLU A 326 -19.92 -5.54 5.22
#